data_AF-A0A8T5PSF7-F1
#
_entry.id   AF-A0A8T5PSF7-F1
#
_cell.length_a   1.000
_cell.length_b   1.000
_cell.length_c   1.000
_cell.angle_alpha   90.00
_cell.angle_beta   90.00
_cell.angle_gamma   90.00
#
_symmetry.space_group_name_H-M   'P 1'
#
loop_
_entity.id
_entity.type
_entity.pdbx_description
1 polymer ?
#
loop_
_entity_poly.entity_id
_entity_poly.type
_entity_poly.pdbx_seq_one_letter_code
_entity_poly.pdbx_strand_id
1 'polypeptide(L)'
;MAKESKFQEKWRLFLDSFRLKSSFLYVILYDLLFYVITIPLFILFPWLLNKKLAGIDPEILSRITSTALTNITAAQTKELEMAVQSMQNFFAFFIIGIIFLAIASLLVFTLSRALIWNFLLKKKFEKKSYFKFNVLNVLLAVIFAVIIFILARLRTLIVMPLVSASVLFAFIVTSLLFLLIFVAIIYFVNLVYLNYTEKSNVLGSFGATFELIKNRFLDIYPSYLFMVMVSIVISLVAQIFWLFPFAIQRYFNFAVFILFAAWMRIYILRVIKNE
;
A
#
# COMPACT_ATOMS: atom_id res chain seq x y z
N MET A 1 41.26 -19.90 10.88
CA MET A 1 40.02 -19.10 10.80
C MET A 1 38.85 -20.04 10.58
N ALA A 2 37.95 -20.18 11.55
CA ALA A 2 36.75 -21.00 11.39
C ALA A 2 35.81 -20.32 10.37
N LYS A 3 35.34 -21.08 9.37
CA LYS A 3 34.39 -20.59 8.38
C LYS A 3 33.06 -20.36 9.09
N GLU A 4 32.67 -19.10 9.30
CA GLU A 4 31.35 -18.76 9.83
C GLU A 4 30.28 -19.50 9.02
N SER A 5 29.28 -20.06 9.70
CA SER A 5 28.19 -20.71 8.98
C SER A 5 27.42 -19.65 8.19
N LYS A 6 26.90 -20.00 7.01
CA LYS A 6 26.08 -19.07 6.20
C LYS A 6 24.95 -18.44 7.01
N PHE A 7 24.41 -19.16 7.99
CA PHE A 7 23.40 -18.64 8.89
C PHE A 7 23.93 -17.53 9.81
N GLN A 8 25.12 -17.69 10.39
CA GLN A 8 25.76 -16.66 11.23
C GLN A 8 26.00 -15.37 10.45
N GLU A 9 26.44 -15.47 9.20
CA GLU A 9 26.62 -14.31 8.33
C GLU A 9 25.30 -13.56 8.08
N LYS A 10 24.22 -14.30 7.75
CA LYS A 10 22.89 -13.71 7.53
C LYS A 10 22.31 -13.11 8.80
N TRP A 11 22.54 -13.73 9.95
CA TRP A 11 22.16 -13.20 11.25
C TRP A 11 22.90 -11.91 11.59
N ARG A 12 24.21 -11.84 11.33
CA ARG A 12 25.00 -10.62 11.51
C ARG A 12 24.49 -9.50 10.61
N LEU A 13 24.26 -9.77 9.32
CA LEU A 13 23.67 -8.80 8.38
C LEU A 13 22.29 -8.31 8.85
N PHE A 14 21.47 -9.20 9.41
CA PHE A 14 20.18 -8.86 10.00
C PHE A 14 20.35 -7.91 11.20
N LEU A 15 21.21 -8.22 12.17
CA LEU A 15 21.44 -7.33 13.32
C LEU A 15 22.03 -5.98 12.90
N ASP A 16 22.99 -5.98 11.98
CA ASP A 16 23.60 -4.76 11.47
C ASP A 16 22.63 -3.90 10.65
N SER A 17 21.54 -4.46 10.13
CA SER A 17 20.50 -3.73 9.41
C SER A 17 19.72 -2.75 10.30
N PHE A 18 19.68 -2.97 11.61
CA PHE A 18 19.05 -2.06 12.58
C PHE A 18 19.90 -0.85 12.94
N ARG A 19 21.19 -0.84 12.56
CA ARG A 19 22.05 0.32 12.77
C ARG A 19 21.56 1.46 11.89
N LEU A 20 21.04 2.51 12.53
CA LEU A 20 20.54 3.73 11.88
C LEU A 20 21.70 4.43 11.15
N LYS A 21 21.70 4.34 9.82
CA LYS A 21 22.60 5.12 8.95
C LYS A 21 21.82 6.29 8.35
N SER A 22 22.51 7.31 7.85
CA SER A 22 21.86 8.47 7.21
C SER A 22 20.92 8.05 6.08
N SER A 23 21.22 6.95 5.36
CA SER A 23 20.33 6.40 4.33
C SER A 23 18.94 6.03 4.85
N PHE A 24 18.81 5.56 6.09
CA PHE A 24 17.53 5.26 6.72
C PHE A 24 16.68 6.53 6.89
N LEU A 25 17.29 7.62 7.35
CA LEU A 25 16.60 8.90 7.50
C LEU A 25 16.13 9.48 6.17
N TYR A 26 16.95 9.40 5.11
CA TYR A 26 16.55 9.86 3.78
C TYR A 26 15.37 9.06 3.22
N VAL A 27 15.37 7.74 3.41
CA VAL A 27 14.26 6.88 2.97
C VAL A 27 12.95 7.26 3.70
N ILE A 28 13.02 7.52 5.01
CA ILE A 28 11.86 8.01 5.79
C ILE A 28 11.42 9.38 5.29
N LEU A 29 12.34 10.31 5.03
CA LEU A 29 12.00 11.66 4.57
C LEU A 29 11.24 11.61 3.24
N TYR A 30 11.65 10.76 2.29
CA TYR A 30 10.92 10.57 1.04
C TYR A 30 9.56 9.89 1.21
N ASP A 31 9.40 9.01 2.20
CA ASP A 31 8.09 8.46 2.59
C ASP A 31 7.20 9.57 3.17
N LEU A 32 7.72 10.37 4.10
CA LEU A 32 6.98 11.47 4.73
C LEU A 32 6.58 12.53 3.71
N LEU A 33 7.44 12.86 2.75
CA LEU A 33 7.10 13.80 1.67
C LEU A 33 5.89 13.32 0.86
N PHE A 34 5.80 12.02 0.58
CA PHE A 34 4.62 11.44 -0.07
C PHE A 34 3.35 11.68 0.75
N TYR A 35 3.39 11.42 2.07
CA TYR A 35 2.22 11.62 2.93
C TYR A 35 1.87 13.09 3.13
N VAL A 36 2.85 13.99 3.25
CA VAL A 36 2.65 15.44 3.36
C VAL A 36 1.93 16.00 2.14
N ILE A 37 2.18 15.46 0.94
CA ILE A 37 1.48 15.88 -0.28
C ILE A 37 0.12 15.19 -0.40
N THR A 38 0.05 13.90 -0.10
CA THR A 38 -1.14 13.08 -0.36
C THR A 38 -2.24 13.32 0.67
N ILE A 39 -1.93 13.45 1.97
CA ILE A 39 -2.93 13.67 3.02
C ILE A 39 -3.78 14.93 2.77
N PRO A 40 -3.21 16.11 2.47
CA PRO A 40 -4.00 17.29 2.12
C PRO A 40 -4.93 17.07 0.92
N LEU A 41 -4.48 16.35 -0.12
CA LEU A 41 -5.34 16.03 -1.27
C LEU A 41 -6.58 15.24 -0.85
N PHE A 42 -6.39 14.23 0.03
CA PHE A 42 -7.49 13.42 0.56
C PHE A 42 -8.35 14.15 1.60
N ILE A 43 -7.89 15.23 2.23
CA ILE A 43 -8.70 16.09 3.11
C ILE A 43 -9.50 17.11 2.30
N LEU A 44 -8.87 17.73 1.30
CA LEU A 44 -9.48 18.77 0.45
C LEU A 44 -10.62 18.21 -0.40
N PHE A 45 -10.50 16.98 -0.90
CA PHE A 45 -11.52 16.41 -1.79
C PHE A 45 -12.88 16.17 -1.09
N PRO A 46 -12.99 15.49 0.07
CA PRO A 46 -14.23 15.41 0.82
C PRO A 46 -14.80 16.78 1.20
N TRP A 47 -13.94 17.74 1.53
CA TRP A 47 -14.37 19.11 1.81
C TRP A 47 -15.01 19.77 0.58
N LEU A 48 -14.44 19.61 -0.61
CA LEU A 48 -15.03 20.07 -1.87
C LEU A 48 -16.35 19.35 -2.19
N LEU A 49 -16.43 18.05 -1.94
CA LEU A 49 -17.66 17.27 -2.10
C LEU A 49 -18.76 17.77 -1.18
N ASN A 50 -18.46 18.03 0.10
CA ASN A 50 -19.42 18.55 1.05
C ASN A 50 -19.94 19.94 0.63
N LYS A 51 -19.09 20.80 0.05
CA LYS A 51 -19.53 22.06 -0.53
C LYS A 51 -20.45 21.88 -1.73
N LYS A 52 -20.20 20.89 -2.59
CA LYS A 52 -21.10 20.54 -3.70
C LYS A 52 -22.43 19.97 -3.21
N LEU A 53 -22.41 19.14 -2.17
CA LEU A 53 -23.61 18.58 -1.54
C LEU A 53 -24.45 19.66 -0.86
N ALA A 54 -23.83 20.62 -0.17
CA ALA A 54 -24.53 21.72 0.47
C ALA A 54 -25.27 22.65 -0.52
N GLY A 55 -24.92 22.60 -1.82
CA GLY A 55 -25.65 23.29 -2.88
C GLY A 55 -26.87 22.52 -3.41
N ILE A 56 -27.10 21.29 -2.95
CA ILE A 56 -28.28 20.49 -3.28
C ILE A 56 -29.29 20.67 -2.15
N ASP A 57 -30.50 21.11 -2.48
CA ASP A 57 -31.56 21.31 -1.50
C ASP A 57 -31.90 19.97 -0.80
N PRO A 58 -31.73 19.86 0.53
CA PRO A 58 -32.01 18.64 1.27
C PRO A 58 -33.50 18.25 1.24
N GLU A 59 -34.41 19.22 1.06
CA GLU A 59 -35.84 18.94 0.96
C GLU A 59 -36.16 18.19 -0.35
N ILE A 60 -35.52 18.59 -1.44
CA ILE A 60 -35.60 17.92 -2.74
C ILE A 60 -35.01 16.50 -2.67
N LEU A 61 -33.88 16.32 -1.97
CA LEU A 61 -33.26 15.01 -1.80
C LEU A 61 -34.17 14.05 -1.03
N SER A 62 -34.85 14.55 0.01
CA SER A 62 -35.77 13.76 0.83
C SER A 62 -37.02 13.31 0.05
N ARG A 63 -37.55 14.18 -0.83
CA ARG A 63 -38.70 13.89 -1.70
C ARG A 63 -38.39 12.82 -2.74
N ILE A 64 -37.16 12.73 -3.25
CA ILE A 64 -36.72 11.67 -4.19
C ILE A 64 -36.61 10.30 -3.50
N THR A 65 -36.18 10.28 -2.23
CA THR A 65 -36.07 9.04 -1.44
C THR A 65 -37.42 8.53 -0.91
N SER A 66 -38.39 9.42 -0.71
CA SER A 66 -39.76 9.02 -0.38
C SER A 66 -40.48 8.54 -1.64
N THR A 67 -41.13 7.39 -1.56
CA THR A 67 -41.80 6.64 -2.64
C THR A 67 -42.95 7.36 -3.37
N ALA A 68 -43.09 8.68 -3.25
CA ALA A 68 -44.17 9.50 -3.78
C ALA A 68 -43.94 9.95 -5.25
N LEU A 69 -43.38 9.08 -6.10
CA LEU A 69 -43.21 9.33 -7.53
C LEU A 69 -44.54 9.29 -8.31
N THR A 70 -45.65 8.88 -7.68
CA THR A 70 -46.93 8.62 -8.37
C THR A 70 -47.82 9.84 -8.59
N ASN A 71 -47.55 10.98 -7.94
CA ASN A 71 -48.36 12.21 -8.08
C ASN A 71 -47.50 13.44 -8.40
N ILE A 72 -46.71 13.37 -9.48
CA ILE A 72 -45.87 14.48 -9.94
C ILE A 72 -46.71 15.42 -10.82
N THR A 73 -46.99 16.62 -10.31
CA THR A 73 -47.52 17.77 -11.07
C THR A 73 -46.44 18.39 -11.96
N ALA A 74 -46.80 19.17 -12.98
CA ALA A 74 -45.83 19.81 -13.89
C ALA A 74 -44.78 20.71 -13.17
N ALA A 75 -45.15 21.34 -12.05
CA ALA A 75 -44.21 22.09 -11.21
C ALA A 75 -43.20 21.17 -10.50
N GLN A 76 -43.67 20.02 -10.01
CA GLN A 76 -42.83 18.98 -9.42
C GLN A 76 -41.95 18.29 -10.46
N THR A 77 -42.36 18.23 -11.73
CA THR A 77 -41.52 17.72 -12.82
C THR A 77 -40.27 18.56 -13.01
N LYS A 78 -40.39 19.90 -12.96
CA LYS A 78 -39.24 20.81 -13.10
C LYS A 78 -38.31 20.74 -11.89
N GLU A 79 -38.85 20.68 -10.68
CA GLU A 79 -38.06 20.48 -9.45
C GLU A 79 -37.31 19.15 -9.47
N LEU A 80 -37.99 18.06 -9.88
CA LEU A 80 -37.40 16.74 -10.02
C LEU A 80 -36.30 16.72 -11.09
N GLU A 81 -36.51 17.38 -12.23
CA GLU A 81 -35.52 17.49 -13.30
C GLU A 81 -34.26 18.24 -12.81
N MET A 82 -34.42 19.37 -12.12
CA MET A 82 -33.31 20.10 -11.51
C MET A 82 -32.57 19.26 -10.45
N ALA A 83 -33.30 18.45 -9.70
CA ALA A 83 -32.74 17.56 -8.70
C ALA A 83 -31.89 16.44 -9.31
N VAL A 84 -32.45 15.74 -10.30
CA VAL A 84 -31.77 14.68 -11.05
C VAL A 84 -30.53 15.25 -11.73
N GLN A 85 -30.62 16.43 -12.34
CA GLN A 85 -29.48 17.11 -12.94
C GLN A 85 -28.41 17.46 -11.89
N SER A 86 -28.81 17.95 -10.72
CA SER A 86 -27.88 18.24 -9.61
C SER A 86 -27.19 16.98 -9.08
N MET A 87 -27.91 15.87 -8.97
CA MET A 87 -27.35 14.57 -8.59
C MET A 87 -26.39 14.03 -9.67
N GLN A 88 -26.76 14.11 -10.95
CA GLN A 88 -25.88 13.72 -12.06
C GLN A 88 -24.59 14.53 -12.06
N ASN A 89 -24.68 15.85 -11.88
CA ASN A 89 -23.53 16.73 -11.77
C ASN A 89 -22.65 16.39 -10.56
N PHE A 90 -23.27 16.07 -9.41
CA PHE A 90 -22.56 15.61 -8.23
C PHE A 90 -21.81 14.30 -8.50
N PHE A 91 -22.47 13.28 -9.07
CA PHE A 91 -21.83 12.00 -9.40
C PHE A 91 -20.72 12.16 -10.44
N ALA A 92 -20.91 13.00 -11.45
CA ALA A 92 -19.87 13.32 -12.42
C ALA A 92 -18.66 13.95 -11.73
N PHE A 93 -18.87 14.95 -10.88
CA PHE A 93 -17.79 15.58 -10.11
C PHE A 93 -17.09 14.60 -9.15
N PHE A 94 -17.86 13.72 -8.51
CA PHE A 94 -17.34 12.68 -7.62
C PHE A 94 -16.44 11.69 -8.36
N ILE A 95 -16.90 11.16 -9.49
CA ILE A 95 -16.13 10.21 -10.31
C ILE A 95 -14.85 10.87 -10.84
N ILE A 96 -14.96 12.07 -11.42
CA ILE A 96 -13.80 12.83 -11.93
C ILE A 96 -12.81 13.10 -10.80
N GLY A 97 -13.29 13.49 -9.63
CA GLY A 97 -12.47 13.77 -8.47
C GLY A 97 -11.73 12.53 -7.94
N ILE A 98 -12.39 11.36 -7.90
CA ILE A 98 -11.74 10.09 -7.55
C ILE A 98 -10.65 9.75 -8.56
N ILE A 99 -10.93 9.88 -9.86
CA ILE A 99 -9.95 9.61 -10.93
C ILE A 99 -8.75 10.54 -10.77
N PHE A 100 -8.99 11.84 -10.55
CA PHE A 100 -7.94 12.83 -10.33
C PHE A 100 -7.10 12.49 -9.10
N LEU A 101 -7.72 12.17 -7.96
CA LEU A 101 -7.02 11.76 -6.74
C LEU A 101 -6.18 10.50 -6.95
N ALA A 102 -6.73 9.50 -7.65
CA ALA A 102 -6.02 8.26 -7.93
C ALA A 102 -4.77 8.53 -8.79
N ILE A 103 -4.89 9.33 -9.86
CA ILE A 103 -3.77 9.71 -10.72
C ILE A 103 -2.74 10.53 -9.94
N ALA A 104 -3.17 11.56 -9.21
CA ALA A 104 -2.26 12.41 -8.43
C ALA A 104 -1.51 11.59 -7.36
N SER A 105 -2.22 10.74 -6.62
CA SER A 105 -1.61 9.87 -5.61
C SER A 105 -0.64 8.88 -6.21
N LEU A 106 -0.97 8.30 -7.37
CA LEU A 106 -0.08 7.41 -8.10
C LEU A 106 1.20 8.15 -8.55
N LEU A 107 1.09 9.36 -9.10
CA LEU A 107 2.24 10.14 -9.54
C LEU A 107 3.19 10.49 -8.38
N VAL A 108 2.63 10.92 -7.24
CA VAL A 108 3.42 11.27 -6.03
C VAL A 108 4.01 10.00 -5.41
N PHE A 109 3.26 8.89 -5.36
CA PHE A 109 3.74 7.60 -4.90
C PHE A 109 4.93 7.11 -5.74
N THR A 110 4.78 7.15 -7.06
CA THR A 110 5.85 6.80 -8.02
C THR A 110 7.06 7.68 -7.82
N LEU A 111 6.88 8.98 -7.61
CA LEU A 111 7.99 9.91 -7.42
C LEU A 111 8.77 9.55 -6.16
N SER A 112 8.07 9.29 -5.06
CA SER A 112 8.68 8.84 -3.81
C SER A 112 9.45 7.53 -4.00
N ARG A 113 8.88 6.53 -4.68
CA ARG A 113 9.58 5.26 -4.99
C ARG A 113 10.84 5.49 -5.82
N ALA A 114 10.73 6.29 -6.89
CA ALA A 114 11.84 6.58 -7.78
C ALA A 114 12.98 7.32 -7.06
N LEU A 115 12.66 8.31 -6.22
CA LEU A 115 13.64 9.03 -5.41
C LEU A 115 14.36 8.10 -4.43
N ILE A 116 13.61 7.25 -3.72
CA ILE A 116 14.17 6.28 -2.77
C ILE A 116 15.15 5.33 -3.46
N TRP A 117 14.73 4.67 -4.53
CA TRP A 117 15.57 3.65 -5.17
C TRP A 117 16.74 4.24 -5.93
N ASN A 118 16.58 5.40 -6.57
CA ASN A 118 17.70 6.13 -7.17
C ASN A 118 18.71 6.57 -6.11
N PHE A 119 18.25 7.08 -4.95
CA PHE A 119 19.13 7.43 -3.84
C PHE A 119 19.88 6.21 -3.31
N LEU A 120 19.17 5.12 -3.00
CA LEU A 120 19.77 3.88 -2.49
C LEU A 120 20.79 3.27 -3.44
N LEU A 121 20.57 3.37 -4.75
CA LEU A 121 21.47 2.85 -5.79
C LEU A 121 22.43 3.90 -6.35
N LYS A 122 22.46 5.12 -5.78
CA LYS A 122 23.29 6.25 -6.22
C LYS A 122 23.13 6.59 -7.72
N LYS A 123 21.91 6.45 -8.25
CA LYS A 123 21.55 6.84 -9.62
C LYS A 123 20.96 8.25 -9.67
N LYS A 124 21.15 8.94 -10.79
CA LYS A 124 20.51 10.24 -11.04
C LYS A 124 19.04 10.03 -11.41
N PHE A 125 18.18 10.96 -11.00
CA PHE A 125 16.78 10.96 -11.40
C PHE A 125 16.64 11.37 -12.87
N GLU A 126 15.90 10.60 -13.66
CA GLU A 126 15.61 10.87 -15.06
C GLU A 126 14.11 10.88 -15.35
N LYS A 127 13.62 11.92 -16.04
CA LYS A 127 12.18 12.07 -16.37
C LYS A 127 11.64 10.90 -17.19
N LYS A 128 12.41 10.37 -18.14
CA LYS A 128 12.01 9.22 -18.97
C LYS A 128 11.87 7.95 -18.13
N SER A 129 12.77 7.73 -17.17
CA SER A 129 12.71 6.62 -16.22
C SER A 129 11.48 6.76 -15.31
N TYR A 130 11.18 7.96 -14.82
CA TYR A 130 10.00 8.24 -14.00
C TYR A 130 8.67 7.83 -14.67
N PHE A 131 8.47 8.15 -15.95
CA PHE A 131 7.25 7.71 -16.65
C PHE A 131 7.14 6.20 -16.78
N LYS A 132 8.25 5.51 -17.06
CA LYS A 132 8.29 4.05 -17.07
C LYS A 132 8.04 3.47 -15.66
N PHE A 133 8.46 4.16 -14.60
CA PHE A 133 8.18 3.79 -13.21
C PHE A 133 6.68 3.87 -12.90
N ASN A 134 5.96 4.85 -13.48
CA ASN A 134 4.50 4.90 -13.37
C ASN A 134 3.84 3.66 -14.01
N VAL A 135 4.28 3.26 -15.20
CA VAL A 135 3.79 2.03 -15.85
C VAL A 135 4.06 0.80 -14.97
N LEU A 136 5.25 0.71 -14.37
CA LEU A 136 5.58 -0.35 -13.42
C LEU A 136 4.60 -0.36 -12.23
N ASN A 137 4.32 0.79 -11.63
CA ASN A 137 3.41 0.88 -10.48
C ASN A 137 1.97 0.56 -10.84
N VAL A 138 1.49 0.93 -12.02
CA VAL A 138 0.18 0.51 -12.51
C VAL A 138 0.12 -1.01 -12.64
N LEU A 139 1.13 -1.64 -13.25
CA LEU A 139 1.18 -3.10 -13.37
C LEU A 139 1.25 -3.78 -12.01
N LEU A 140 2.07 -3.29 -11.09
CA LEU A 140 2.15 -3.81 -9.72
C LEU A 140 0.81 -3.65 -8.99
N ALA A 141 0.10 -2.53 -9.16
CA ALA A 141 -1.21 -2.31 -8.56
C ALA A 141 -2.25 -3.30 -9.11
N VAL A 142 -2.26 -3.57 -10.42
CA VAL A 142 -3.14 -4.58 -11.03
C VAL A 142 -2.82 -5.98 -10.52
N ILE A 143 -1.54 -6.38 -10.49
CA ILE A 143 -1.10 -7.67 -9.94
C ILE A 143 -1.53 -7.79 -8.48
N PHE A 144 -1.34 -6.74 -7.69
CA PHE A 144 -1.71 -6.75 -6.27
C PHE A 144 -3.21 -6.84 -6.07
N ALA A 145 -4.01 -6.14 -6.89
CA ALA A 145 -5.47 -6.25 -6.86
C ALA A 145 -5.94 -7.68 -7.17
N VAL A 146 -5.33 -8.34 -8.17
CA VAL A 146 -5.62 -9.74 -8.50
C VAL A 146 -5.25 -10.66 -7.34
N ILE A 147 -4.08 -10.48 -6.72
CA ILE A 147 -3.66 -11.28 -5.56
C ILE A 147 -4.62 -11.06 -4.39
N ILE A 148 -4.96 -9.82 -4.04
CA ILE A 148 -5.94 -9.52 -2.97
C ILE A 148 -7.28 -10.19 -3.27
N PHE A 149 -7.76 -10.12 -4.51
CA PHE A 149 -9.01 -10.77 -4.91
C PHE A 149 -8.94 -12.28 -4.68
N ILE A 150 -7.86 -12.94 -5.10
CA ILE A 150 -7.64 -14.37 -4.88
C ILE A 150 -7.60 -14.67 -3.37
N LEU A 151 -6.86 -13.90 -2.58
CA LEU A 151 -6.77 -14.10 -1.13
C LEU A 151 -8.11 -13.89 -0.42
N ALA A 152 -8.90 -12.92 -0.85
CA ALA A 152 -10.25 -12.71 -0.33
C ALA A 152 -11.15 -13.93 -0.61
N ARG A 153 -11.08 -14.49 -1.82
CA ARG A 153 -11.81 -15.72 -2.17
C ARG A 153 -11.30 -16.93 -1.39
N LEU A 154 -9.98 -17.11 -1.28
CA LEU A 154 -9.38 -18.18 -0.48
C LEU A 154 -9.80 -18.08 1.00
N ARG A 155 -9.84 -16.87 1.57
CA ARG A 155 -10.36 -16.65 2.92
C ARG A 155 -11.79 -17.13 3.04
N THR A 156 -12.69 -16.75 2.12
CA THR A 156 -14.08 -17.21 2.19
C THR A 156 -14.19 -18.74 2.09
N LEU A 157 -13.40 -19.37 1.22
CA LEU A 157 -13.43 -20.81 0.99
C LEU A 157 -12.79 -21.63 2.12
N ILE A 158 -11.73 -21.12 2.75
CA ILE A 158 -10.99 -21.82 3.83
C ILE A 158 -11.60 -21.52 5.20
N VAL A 159 -12.05 -20.29 5.44
CA VAL A 159 -12.55 -19.87 6.76
C VAL A 159 -13.94 -20.39 7.05
N MET A 160 -14.86 -20.36 6.07
CA MET A 160 -16.24 -20.80 6.31
C MET A 160 -16.31 -22.27 6.79
N PRO A 161 -15.53 -23.23 6.24
CA PRO A 161 -15.49 -24.60 6.75
C PRO A 161 -14.71 -24.78 8.07
N LEU A 162 -13.75 -23.91 8.41
CA LEU A 162 -12.96 -24.02 9.65
C LEU A 162 -13.67 -23.40 10.87
N VAL A 163 -14.55 -22.42 10.64
CA VAL A 163 -15.36 -21.78 11.69
C VAL A 163 -16.28 -22.77 12.40
N SER A 164 -16.72 -23.84 11.72
CA SER A 164 -17.49 -24.92 12.34
C SER A 164 -16.66 -25.82 13.27
N ALA A 165 -15.32 -25.80 13.17
CA ALA A 165 -14.42 -26.61 14.00
C ALA A 165 -13.85 -25.83 15.20
N SER A 166 -13.34 -24.61 15.00
CA SER A 166 -13.05 -23.66 16.09
C SER A 166 -12.72 -22.25 15.55
N VAL A 167 -13.44 -21.25 16.05
CA VAL A 167 -13.30 -19.85 15.61
C VAL A 167 -11.90 -19.30 15.88
N LEU A 168 -11.31 -19.62 17.03
CA LEU A 168 -9.98 -19.12 17.44
C LEU A 168 -8.86 -19.67 16.54
N PHE A 169 -8.87 -20.98 16.25
CA PHE A 169 -7.85 -21.59 15.37
C PHE A 169 -7.95 -21.05 13.95
N ALA A 170 -9.17 -20.95 13.40
CA ALA A 170 -9.42 -20.36 12.10
C ALA A 170 -8.88 -18.92 12.03
N PHE A 171 -9.12 -18.12 13.06
CA PHE A 171 -8.61 -16.75 13.16
C PHE A 171 -7.08 -16.69 13.16
N ILE A 172 -6.41 -17.52 13.96
CA ILE A 172 -4.93 -17.53 14.06
C ILE A 172 -4.30 -17.96 12.72
N VAL A 173 -4.74 -19.08 12.15
CA VAL A 173 -4.18 -19.64 10.92
C VAL A 173 -4.34 -18.65 9.77
N THR A 174 -5.52 -18.04 9.65
CA THR A 174 -5.76 -17.10 8.55
C THR A 174 -4.97 -15.82 8.73
N SER A 175 -4.94 -15.24 9.94
CA SER A 175 -4.14 -14.04 10.21
C SER A 175 -2.65 -14.27 9.92
N LEU A 176 -2.10 -15.42 10.31
CA LEU A 176 -0.71 -15.76 10.04
C LEU A 176 -0.45 -15.95 8.53
N LEU A 177 -1.34 -16.66 7.82
CA LEU A 177 -1.22 -16.84 6.37
C LEU A 177 -1.27 -15.49 5.63
N PHE A 178 -2.21 -14.61 6.01
CA PHE A 178 -2.30 -13.27 5.45
C PHE A 178 -1.03 -12.45 5.72
N LEU A 179 -0.48 -12.53 6.93
CA LEU A 179 0.78 -11.85 7.27
C LEU A 179 1.94 -12.35 6.41
N LEU A 180 2.11 -13.66 6.27
CA LEU A 180 3.16 -14.27 5.46
C LEU A 180 3.06 -13.79 4.00
N ILE A 181 1.86 -13.87 3.42
CA ILE A 181 1.64 -13.46 2.03
C ILE A 181 1.85 -11.96 1.86
N PHE A 182 1.38 -11.14 2.81
CA PHE A 182 1.57 -9.70 2.77
C PHE A 182 3.06 -9.31 2.79
N VAL A 183 3.84 -9.89 3.69
CA VAL A 183 5.30 -9.66 3.74
C VAL A 183 5.97 -10.17 2.46
N ALA A 184 5.54 -11.32 1.92
CA ALA A 184 6.09 -11.87 0.69
C ALA A 184 5.86 -10.93 -0.51
N ILE A 185 4.67 -10.34 -0.61
CA ILE A 185 4.35 -9.38 -1.67
C ILE A 185 5.19 -8.11 -1.53
N ILE A 186 5.28 -7.54 -0.33
CA ILE A 186 6.11 -6.33 -0.13
C ILE A 186 7.57 -6.63 -0.45
N TYR A 187 8.07 -7.78 -0.03
CA TYR A 187 9.42 -8.25 -0.37
C TYR A 187 9.62 -8.31 -1.89
N PHE A 188 8.71 -8.96 -2.60
CA PHE A 188 8.73 -9.09 -4.06
C PHE A 188 8.69 -7.72 -4.75
N VAL A 189 7.80 -6.82 -4.34
CA VAL A 189 7.70 -5.46 -4.87
C VAL A 189 9.02 -4.70 -4.74
N ASN A 190 9.69 -4.81 -3.59
CA ASN A 190 10.99 -4.17 -3.38
C ASN A 190 12.08 -4.77 -4.28
N LEU A 191 12.09 -6.09 -4.50
CA LEU A 191 13.00 -6.71 -5.48
C LEU A 191 12.72 -6.25 -6.91
N VAL A 192 11.45 -6.10 -7.29
CA VAL A 192 11.07 -5.58 -8.61
C VAL A 192 11.57 -4.14 -8.76
N TYR A 193 11.40 -3.28 -7.76
CA TYR A 193 11.94 -1.92 -7.81
C TYR A 193 13.47 -1.87 -7.88
N LEU A 194 14.16 -2.72 -7.13
CA LEU A 194 15.61 -2.87 -7.20
C LEU A 194 16.05 -3.20 -8.64
N ASN A 195 15.53 -4.30 -9.20
CA ASN A 195 15.86 -4.75 -10.55
C ASN A 195 15.45 -3.75 -11.62
N TYR A 196 14.30 -3.10 -11.45
CA TYR A 196 13.83 -2.07 -12.37
C TYR A 196 14.77 -0.87 -12.38
N THR A 197 15.20 -0.40 -11.21
CA THR A 197 16.10 0.75 -11.12
C THR A 197 17.46 0.42 -11.74
N GLU A 198 17.91 -0.84 -11.66
CA GLU A 198 19.13 -1.30 -12.31
C GLU A 198 19.00 -1.39 -13.85
N LYS A 199 17.94 -2.03 -14.37
CA LYS A 199 17.79 -2.39 -15.79
C LYS A 199 16.93 -1.42 -16.63
N SER A 200 16.12 -0.56 -16.00
CA SER A 200 15.19 0.40 -16.63
C SER A 200 14.21 -0.20 -17.65
N ASN A 201 13.90 -1.50 -17.51
CA ASN A 201 12.93 -2.24 -18.31
C ASN A 201 11.85 -2.82 -17.39
N VAL A 202 10.58 -2.46 -17.65
CA VAL A 202 9.44 -2.84 -16.81
C VAL A 202 9.26 -4.35 -16.78
N LEU A 203 9.02 -5.00 -17.93
CA LEU A 203 8.80 -6.45 -17.99
C LEU A 203 10.07 -7.23 -17.62
N GLY A 204 11.23 -6.74 -18.07
CA GLY A 204 12.53 -7.31 -17.73
C GLY A 204 12.83 -7.30 -16.23
N SER A 205 12.27 -6.34 -15.48
CA SER A 205 12.45 -6.28 -14.01
C SER A 205 11.70 -7.39 -13.27
N PHE A 206 10.52 -7.79 -13.75
CA PHE A 206 9.80 -8.94 -13.22
C PHE A 206 10.55 -10.24 -13.51
N GLY A 207 10.95 -10.46 -14.76
CA GLY A 207 11.72 -11.63 -15.17
C GLY A 207 13.03 -11.76 -14.37
N ALA A 208 13.77 -10.66 -14.24
CA ALA A 208 14.97 -10.59 -13.42
C ALA A 208 14.71 -10.88 -11.95
N THR A 209 13.56 -10.45 -11.41
CA THR A 209 13.19 -10.72 -10.02
C THR A 209 12.88 -12.20 -9.81
N PHE A 210 12.11 -12.82 -10.70
CA PHE A 210 11.84 -14.26 -10.65
C PHE A 210 13.12 -15.08 -10.80
N GLU A 211 13.99 -14.71 -11.74
CA GLU A 211 15.29 -15.35 -11.93
C GLU A 211 16.18 -15.21 -10.70
N LEU A 212 16.23 -14.03 -10.09
CA LEU A 212 16.97 -13.77 -8.85
C LEU A 212 16.44 -14.66 -7.70
N ILE A 213 15.12 -14.73 -7.51
CA ILE A 213 14.50 -15.57 -6.48
C ILE A 213 14.78 -17.05 -6.75
N LYS A 214 14.66 -17.51 -8.00
CA LYS A 214 14.90 -18.89 -8.39
C LYS A 214 16.35 -19.30 -8.15
N ASN A 215 17.30 -18.49 -8.61
CA ASN A 215 18.73 -18.81 -8.60
C ASN A 215 19.37 -18.59 -7.22
N ARG A 216 18.84 -17.67 -6.41
CA ARG A 216 19.36 -17.34 -5.07
C ARG A 216 18.34 -17.57 -3.96
N PHE A 217 17.44 -18.53 -4.12
CA PHE A 217 16.36 -18.81 -3.17
C PHE A 217 16.88 -19.01 -1.74
N LEU A 218 17.94 -19.82 -1.58
CA LEU A 218 18.54 -20.13 -0.29
C LEU A 218 19.21 -18.92 0.38
N ASP A 219 19.62 -17.91 -0.39
CA ASP A 219 20.17 -16.67 0.16
C ASP A 219 19.08 -15.67 0.57
N ILE A 220 17.96 -15.69 -0.15
CA ILE A 220 16.84 -14.74 -0.05
C ILE A 220 15.83 -15.20 1.02
N TYR A 221 15.49 -16.47 1.05
CA TYR A 221 14.48 -17.01 1.96
C TYR A 221 14.75 -16.70 3.45
N PRO A 222 15.99 -16.78 3.98
CA PRO A 222 16.27 -16.39 5.36
C PRO A 222 15.95 -14.92 5.64
N SER A 223 16.25 -14.01 4.71
CA SER A 223 15.93 -12.59 4.88
C SER A 223 14.43 -12.32 4.88
N TYR A 224 13.66 -13.03 4.06
CA TYR A 224 12.21 -12.99 4.11
C TYR A 224 11.69 -13.47 5.48
N LEU A 225 12.20 -14.60 6.00
CA LEU A 225 11.81 -15.09 7.33
C LEU A 225 12.12 -14.09 8.45
N PHE A 226 13.27 -13.43 8.40
CA PHE A 226 13.60 -12.40 9.38
C PHE A 226 12.64 -11.21 9.32
N MET A 227 12.18 -10.80 8.13
CA MET A 227 11.15 -9.76 8.02
C MET A 227 9.80 -10.20 8.56
N VAL A 228 9.41 -11.46 8.34
CA VAL A 228 8.20 -12.03 8.95
C VAL A 228 8.32 -11.99 10.47
N MET A 229 9.45 -12.42 11.03
CA MET A 229 9.69 -12.39 12.47
C MET A 229 9.60 -10.97 13.04
N VAL A 230 10.23 -9.99 12.39
CA VAL A 230 10.13 -8.58 12.80
C VAL A 230 8.69 -8.08 12.70
N SER A 231 7.94 -8.47 11.66
CA SER A 231 6.53 -8.10 11.51
C SER A 231 5.66 -8.67 12.63
N ILE A 232 5.92 -9.91 13.06
CA ILE A 232 5.23 -10.54 14.20
C ILE A 232 5.55 -9.77 15.48
N VAL A 233 6.84 -9.49 15.75
CA VAL A 233 7.25 -8.74 16.93
C VAL A 233 6.62 -7.35 16.96
N ILE A 234 6.64 -6.63 15.82
CA ILE A 234 5.96 -5.34 15.67
C ILE A 234 4.46 -5.46 15.96
N SER A 235 3.80 -6.48 15.41
CA SER A 235 2.37 -6.69 15.61
C SER A 235 2.04 -6.97 17.08
N LEU A 236 2.88 -7.72 17.80
CA LEU A 236 2.73 -7.98 19.23
C LEU A 236 2.95 -6.70 20.05
N VAL A 237 3.99 -5.92 19.74
CA VAL A 237 4.24 -4.63 20.40
C VAL A 237 3.08 -3.66 20.17
N ALA A 238 2.50 -3.65 18.96
CA ALA A 238 1.34 -2.82 18.65
C ALA A 238 0.11 -3.17 19.51
N GLN A 239 -0.05 -4.42 19.97
CA GLN A 239 -1.14 -4.79 20.89
C GLN A 239 -1.03 -4.08 22.25
N ILE A 240 0.19 -3.77 22.71
CA ILE A 240 0.40 -3.02 23.97
C ILE A 240 -0.25 -1.64 23.88
N PHE A 241 -0.29 -1.05 22.68
CA PHE A 241 -0.87 0.27 22.46
C PHE A 241 -2.40 0.27 22.46
N TRP A 242 -3.07 -0.89 22.52
CA TRP A 242 -4.54 -0.95 22.59
C TRP A 242 -5.11 -0.22 23.82
N LEU A 243 -4.31 -0.06 24.88
CA LEU A 243 -4.70 0.70 26.08
C LEU A 243 -4.76 2.22 25.88
N PHE A 244 -4.20 2.75 24.79
CA PHE A 244 -4.19 4.19 24.51
C PHE A 244 -5.41 4.63 23.69
N PRO A 245 -5.76 5.93 23.68
CA PRO A 245 -6.75 6.48 22.76
C PRO A 245 -6.49 6.09 21.30
N PHE A 246 -7.58 5.83 20.56
CA PHE A 246 -7.52 5.37 19.17
C PHE A 246 -6.69 6.28 18.24
N ALA A 247 -6.69 7.59 18.48
CA ALA A 247 -5.84 8.52 17.74
C ALA A 247 -4.34 8.21 17.92
N ILE A 248 -3.89 7.98 19.16
CA ILE A 248 -2.50 7.65 19.48
C ILE A 248 -2.12 6.31 18.83
N GLN A 249 -2.98 5.31 18.92
CA GLN A 249 -2.77 4.01 18.26
C GLN A 249 -2.55 4.17 16.75
N ARG A 250 -3.37 4.98 16.08
CA ARG A 250 -3.26 5.23 14.64
C ARG A 250 -1.92 5.86 14.27
N TYR A 251 -1.50 6.90 14.99
CA TYR A 251 -0.22 7.57 14.72
C TYR A 251 0.97 6.66 15.02
N PHE A 252 0.91 5.87 16.10
CA PHE A 252 1.94 4.89 16.43
C PHE A 252 2.06 3.82 15.34
N ASN A 253 0.94 3.18 14.95
CA ASN A 253 0.93 2.16 13.90
C ASN A 253 1.45 2.71 12.57
N PHE A 254 1.10 3.95 12.23
CA PHE A 254 1.61 4.63 11.04
C PHE A 254 3.12 4.86 11.10
N ALA A 255 3.63 5.37 12.24
CA ALA A 255 5.05 5.58 12.42
C ALA A 255 5.84 4.27 12.33
N VAL A 256 5.37 3.22 13.01
CA VAL A 256 5.98 1.88 12.98
C VAL A 256 5.96 1.30 11.57
N PHE A 257 4.85 1.47 10.82
CA PHE A 257 4.77 1.03 9.44
C PHE A 257 5.80 1.73 8.54
N ILE A 258 5.98 3.05 8.68
CA ILE A 258 7.00 3.80 7.92
C ILE A 258 8.41 3.32 8.28
N LEU A 259 8.72 3.18 9.58
CA LEU A 259 10.02 2.71 10.05
C LEU A 259 10.31 1.30 9.52
N PHE A 260 9.33 0.40 9.60
CA PHE A 260 9.44 -0.96 9.10
C PHE A 260 9.64 -1.02 7.59
N ALA A 261 8.87 -0.24 6.82
CA ALA A 261 9.00 -0.20 5.37
C ALA A 261 10.35 0.41 4.92
N ALA A 262 10.84 1.42 5.62
CA ALA A 262 12.16 2.01 5.37
C ALA A 262 13.29 1.02 5.70
N TRP A 263 13.22 0.36 6.85
CA TRP A 263 14.16 -0.68 7.26
C TRP A 263 14.21 -1.82 6.25
N MET A 264 13.03 -2.32 5.82
CA MET A 264 12.91 -3.41 4.88
C MET A 264 13.64 -3.13 3.56
N ARG A 265 13.49 -1.94 2.97
CA ARG A 265 14.15 -1.55 1.72
C ARG A 265 15.67 -1.62 1.83
N ILE A 266 16.21 -1.09 2.93
CA ILE A 266 17.65 -1.09 3.20
C ILE A 266 18.13 -2.51 3.48
N TYR A 267 17.37 -3.29 4.24
CA TYR A 267 17.73 -4.67 4.56
C TYR A 267 17.76 -5.55 3.30
N ILE A 268 16.77 -5.44 2.41
CA ILE A 268 16.76 -6.14 1.11
C ILE A 268 17.99 -5.77 0.30
N LEU A 269 18.28 -4.47 0.17
CA LEU A 269 19.43 -4.00 -0.60
C LEU A 269 20.73 -4.62 -0.11
N ARG A 270 20.95 -4.59 1.21
CA ARG A 270 22.14 -5.16 1.86
C ARG A 270 22.25 -6.67 1.62
N VAL A 271 21.16 -7.41 1.77
CA VAL A 271 21.15 -8.87 1.55
C VAL A 271 21.43 -9.23 0.09
N ILE A 272 20.89 -8.48 -0.87
CA ILE A 272 21.07 -8.78 -2.29
C ILE A 272 22.46 -8.38 -2.78
N LYS A 273 22.96 -7.22 -2.35
CA LYS A 273 24.28 -6.69 -2.73
C LYS A 273 25.45 -7.20 -1.89
N ASN A 274 25.17 -7.92 -0.79
CA ASN A 274 26.16 -8.35 0.21
C ASN A 274 26.94 -7.15 0.82
N GLU A 275 26.24 -6.05 1.10
CA GLU A 275 26.76 -4.83 1.76
C GLU A 275 26.27 -4.72 3.21
#